data_AF-A0A4Q9XSL3-F1
#
_entry.id   AF-A0A4Q9XSL3-F1
#
_cell.length_a   1.000
_cell.length_b   1.000
_cell.length_c   1.000
_cell.angle_alpha   90.00
_cell.angle_beta   90.00
_cell.angle_gamma   90.00
#
_symmetry.space_group_name_H-M   'P 1'
#
loop_
_entity.id
_entity.type
_entity.pdbx_description
1 polymer ?
#
loop_
_entity_poly.entity_id
_entity_poly.type
_entity_poly.pdbx_seq_one_letter_code
_entity_poly.pdbx_strand_id
1 'polypeptide(L)'
;MACGGESLVDNRQNPDPVVVDVPLAFIKRHVLLDEDQQALQLDLFRPEQFIPGAALYIKARASTSATEINITDRAFAVEGQAEAPLYDVKDLSVSYDGNRLLFAMRAPELEDVDDDEQPSWNLWEYTRDTDQLRRIISDDRIAEGGQDVSPTYLADGRILFSSTRQQANQAILLDEGKPQYQSLEESMGGPAFVLHVMNADGTDIQQISFNQSHDLDPVLLSDGRILFSRWDRAGSDKGMHLYSMQSDGSQLAFMYGRHSHTQAPRPQRVHFVKGQLMPDGNLLAQLLPANGPLLHSEFVAIDPLQFTELELPSFAAGSNAQTNPLFANLSVDGSISPGGRFAGAYPLWDGSQRMLVAWSQCRVYDPTQAADDPERKILPCSEELLATADIEEAPLLFGLWIFDAAQNTQRVVSVAQEGQAYTEVVALQARPYPADPQTGLSDTELAAEQMASVHIRSVYDFGGEDLSGAGIENLRDPMQYSANQRPARFLRVVKAVSIPDDDTLDFDPIAFGRSRAQSLREIIGYVPVEPDGSVKFAVPANVPLAFSVLDANGRRISAR
;
A
#
# COMPACT_ATOMS: atom_id res chain seq x y z
N MET A 1 -36.17 5.28 70.40
CA MET A 1 -36.64 6.29 69.42
C MET A 1 -35.51 7.28 69.24
N ALA A 2 -34.90 7.54 68.08
CA ALA A 2 -34.93 7.05 66.70
C ALA A 2 -33.55 7.49 66.09
N CYS A 3 -32.81 6.67 65.32
CA CYS A 3 -32.75 6.60 63.83
C CYS A 3 -32.86 7.97 63.14
N GLY A 4 -32.06 8.42 62.16
CA GLY A 4 -31.20 7.88 61.07
C GLY A 4 -31.05 9.04 60.06
N GLY A 5 -30.21 9.11 59.01
CA GLY A 5 -29.22 8.25 58.40
C GLY A 5 -28.45 9.08 57.36
N GLU A 6 -27.24 8.64 57.02
CA GLU A 6 -26.39 9.17 55.95
C GLU A 6 -26.94 8.77 54.57
N SER A 7 -27.01 9.72 53.64
CA SER A 7 -27.35 9.46 52.24
C SER A 7 -26.07 9.14 51.46
N LEU A 8 -25.86 7.87 51.15
CA LEU A 8 -24.94 7.40 50.12
C LEU A 8 -25.39 7.96 48.77
N VAL A 9 -24.58 8.83 48.17
CA VAL A 9 -24.73 9.22 46.76
C VAL A 9 -24.12 8.08 45.94
N ASP A 10 -24.98 7.22 45.42
CA ASP A 10 -24.66 6.15 44.47
C ASP A 10 -24.17 6.79 43.17
N ASN A 11 -22.85 6.97 43.04
CA ASN A 11 -22.22 7.53 41.85
C ASN A 11 -22.04 6.43 40.79
N ARG A 12 -23.15 5.79 40.40
CA ARG A 12 -23.21 4.99 39.17
C ARG A 12 -23.48 5.95 38.03
N GLN A 13 -22.41 6.50 37.46
CA GLN A 13 -22.46 6.92 36.07
C GLN A 13 -22.94 5.72 35.26
N ASN A 14 -24.12 5.82 34.65
CA ASN A 14 -24.48 4.92 33.58
C ASN A 14 -23.37 5.00 32.52
N PRO A 15 -22.84 3.87 32.03
CA PRO A 15 -21.89 3.89 30.93
C PRO A 15 -22.54 4.61 29.75
N ASP A 16 -21.78 5.52 29.15
CA ASP A 16 -22.13 6.23 27.93
C ASP A 16 -22.64 5.20 26.88
N PRO A 17 -23.88 5.30 26.38
CA PRO A 17 -24.51 4.25 25.59
C PRO A 17 -23.91 4.04 24.19
N VAL A 18 -22.78 4.67 23.86
CA VAL A 18 -22.08 4.56 22.57
C VAL A 18 -20.63 4.05 22.75
N VAL A 19 -20.42 3.11 23.68
CA VAL A 19 -19.21 2.29 23.67
C VAL A 19 -19.52 1.05 22.84
N VAL A 20 -19.22 1.10 21.55
CA VAL A 20 -19.17 -0.12 20.75
C VAL A 20 -18.00 -0.94 21.30
N ASP A 21 -18.30 -2.03 22.00
CA ASP A 21 -17.34 -3.03 22.48
C ASP A 21 -16.81 -3.81 21.24
N VAL A 22 -15.98 -3.14 20.43
CA VAL A 22 -15.38 -3.73 19.23
C VAL A 22 -14.06 -4.42 19.63
N PRO A 23 -13.88 -5.71 19.31
CA PRO A 23 -12.60 -6.36 19.47
C PRO A 23 -11.55 -5.74 18.55
N LEU A 24 -10.32 -5.62 19.02
CA LEU A 24 -9.23 -4.97 18.27
C LEU A 24 -8.10 -5.95 18.05
N ALA A 25 -7.44 -5.86 16.91
CA ALA A 25 -6.16 -6.50 16.67
C ALA A 25 -5.10 -5.43 16.37
N PHE A 26 -3.87 -5.64 16.83
CA PHE A 26 -2.78 -4.71 16.60
C PHE A 26 -1.44 -5.42 16.66
N ILE A 27 -0.45 -4.84 15.96
CA ILE A 27 0.92 -5.31 15.97
C ILE A 27 1.69 -4.50 17.01
N LYS A 28 2.36 -5.19 17.92
CA LYS A 28 3.27 -4.60 18.91
C LYS A 28 4.68 -5.11 18.65
N ARG A 29 5.66 -4.22 18.74
CA ARG A 29 7.09 -4.56 18.67
C ARG A 29 7.90 -3.76 19.65
N HIS A 30 9.08 -4.28 19.98
CA HIS A 30 10.10 -3.46 20.64
C HIS A 30 10.50 -2.31 19.71
N VAL A 31 10.68 -1.11 20.28
CA VAL A 31 11.21 0.02 19.52
C VAL A 31 12.67 -0.27 19.23
N LEU A 32 12.96 -0.59 17.97
CA LEU A 32 14.32 -0.77 17.52
C LEU A 32 14.89 0.59 17.11
N LEU A 33 15.96 0.97 17.80
CA LEU A 33 16.70 2.18 17.53
C LEU A 33 18.03 1.83 16.85
N ASP A 34 18.51 2.69 15.97
CA ASP A 34 19.85 2.62 15.41
C ASP A 34 20.92 3.10 16.42
N GLU A 35 22.18 3.12 16.00
CA GLU A 35 23.32 3.55 16.82
C GLU A 35 23.19 4.99 17.34
N ASP A 36 22.40 5.83 16.65
CA ASP A 36 22.13 7.23 16.98
C ASP A 36 20.83 7.42 17.79
N GLN A 37 20.25 6.33 18.32
CA GLN A 37 18.97 6.29 19.04
C GLN A 37 17.76 6.76 18.22
N GLN A 38 17.82 6.70 16.89
CA GLN A 38 16.68 6.99 16.01
C GLN A 38 15.94 5.71 15.65
N ALA A 39 14.64 5.81 15.38
CA ALA A 39 13.89 4.66 14.90
C ALA A 39 14.52 4.11 13.60
N LEU A 40 14.62 2.78 13.49
CA LEU A 40 15.10 2.12 12.27
C LEU A 40 14.44 2.70 11.01
N GLN A 41 15.17 2.67 9.91
CA GLN A 41 14.70 3.18 8.63
C GLN A 41 13.83 2.14 7.91
N LEU A 42 12.69 2.60 7.39
CA LEU A 42 11.86 1.87 6.45
C LEU A 42 12.26 2.26 5.03
N ASP A 43 12.49 1.27 4.17
CA ASP A 43 12.57 1.47 2.72
C ASP A 43 11.24 1.04 2.08
N LEU A 44 10.51 2.03 1.55
CA LEU A 44 9.21 1.83 0.94
C LEU A 44 9.25 0.89 -0.27
N PHE A 45 10.40 0.78 -0.92
CA PHE A 45 10.61 -0.01 -2.13
C PHE A 45 11.23 -1.38 -1.83
N ARG A 46 11.31 -1.80 -0.55
CA ARG A 46 11.74 -3.14 -0.13
C ARG A 46 10.64 -3.81 0.70
N PRO A 47 9.54 -4.28 0.07
CA PRO A 47 8.40 -4.86 0.79
C PRO A 47 8.73 -6.12 1.58
N GLU A 48 9.85 -6.78 1.25
CA GLU A 48 10.41 -7.94 1.94
C GLU A 48 11.22 -7.59 3.21
N GLN A 49 11.50 -6.31 3.48
CA GLN A 49 12.31 -5.89 4.62
C GLN A 49 11.83 -6.56 5.92
N PHE A 50 12.73 -7.30 6.56
CA PHE A 50 12.46 -8.03 7.80
C PHE A 50 12.92 -7.23 9.01
N ILE A 51 12.03 -7.03 9.98
CA ILE A 51 12.32 -6.29 11.21
C ILE A 51 11.90 -7.15 12.41
N PRO A 52 12.81 -7.97 12.97
CA PRO A 52 12.47 -8.99 13.95
C PRO A 52 11.86 -8.42 15.24
N GLY A 53 10.98 -9.18 15.87
CA GLY A 53 10.43 -8.87 17.20
C GLY A 53 9.06 -8.18 17.17
N ALA A 54 8.27 -8.40 16.12
CA ALA A 54 6.88 -7.96 16.07
C ALA A 54 5.92 -9.12 16.32
N ALA A 55 4.86 -8.86 17.07
CA ALA A 55 3.84 -9.86 17.37
C ALA A 55 2.44 -9.26 17.26
N LEU A 56 1.50 -10.11 16.85
CA LEU A 56 0.09 -9.75 16.72
C LEU A 56 -0.66 -10.05 18.02
N TYR A 57 -1.38 -9.06 18.51
CA TYR A 57 -2.20 -9.15 19.70
C TYR A 57 -3.66 -8.87 19.39
N ILE A 58 -4.56 -9.46 20.18
CA ILE A 58 -5.99 -9.17 20.17
C ILE A 58 -6.47 -8.69 21.54
N LYS A 59 -7.45 -7.78 21.55
CA LYS A 59 -8.24 -7.39 22.72
C LYS A 59 -9.71 -7.65 22.43
N ALA A 60 -10.44 -8.18 23.41
CA ALA A 60 -11.89 -8.43 23.27
C ALA A 60 -12.73 -7.14 23.14
N ARG A 61 -12.18 -5.98 23.54
CA ARG A 61 -12.82 -4.67 23.43
C ARG A 61 -11.80 -3.54 23.46
N ALA A 62 -12.17 -2.38 22.92
CA ALA A 62 -11.37 -1.15 22.91
C ALA A 62 -11.29 -0.46 24.30
N SER A 63 -10.68 -1.12 25.29
CA SER A 63 -10.55 -0.62 26.67
C SER A 63 -9.17 -0.92 27.24
N THR A 64 -8.67 -0.02 28.10
CA THR A 64 -7.41 -0.20 28.85
C THR A 64 -7.46 -1.37 29.82
N SER A 65 -8.65 -1.73 30.30
CA SER A 65 -8.86 -2.88 31.19
C SER A 65 -8.96 -4.23 30.47
N ALA A 66 -9.05 -4.25 29.13
CA ALA A 66 -9.13 -5.49 28.38
C ALA A 66 -7.75 -6.15 28.26
N THR A 67 -7.71 -7.46 28.49
CA THR A 67 -6.50 -8.28 28.36
C THR A 67 -6.01 -8.31 26.91
N GLU A 68 -4.71 -8.13 26.73
CA GLU A 68 -4.01 -8.33 25.45
C GLU A 68 -3.60 -9.80 25.36
N ILE A 69 -3.97 -10.48 24.27
CA ILE A 69 -3.64 -11.88 24.03
C ILE A 69 -2.72 -11.93 22.81
N ASN A 70 -1.51 -12.47 22.97
CA ASN A 70 -0.60 -12.72 21.86
C ASN A 70 -1.12 -13.90 21.02
N ILE A 71 -1.28 -13.66 19.72
CA ILE A 71 -1.80 -14.65 18.78
C ILE A 71 -0.67 -15.42 18.12
N THR A 72 0.45 -14.78 17.80
CA THR A 72 1.46 -15.30 16.88
C THR A 72 2.61 -16.05 17.54
N ASP A 73 2.87 -15.86 18.84
CA ASP A 73 3.96 -16.57 19.54
C ASP A 73 3.81 -18.09 19.40
N ARG A 74 2.57 -18.58 19.43
CA ARG A 74 2.26 -20.02 19.33
C ARG A 74 2.71 -20.67 18.01
N ALA A 75 3.03 -19.88 16.97
CA ALA A 75 3.52 -20.41 15.69
C ALA A 75 5.01 -20.80 15.74
N PHE A 76 5.80 -20.14 16.58
CA PHE A 76 7.26 -20.28 16.60
C PHE A 76 7.83 -20.53 18.00
N ALA A 77 7.03 -20.45 19.06
CA ALA A 77 7.48 -20.69 20.41
C ALA A 77 7.92 -22.15 20.58
N VAL A 78 9.15 -22.33 21.07
CA VAL A 78 9.73 -23.64 21.38
C VAL A 78 9.58 -23.90 22.87
N GLU A 79 9.02 -25.06 23.22
CA GLU A 79 8.84 -25.45 24.63
C GLU A 79 10.20 -25.49 25.35
N GLY A 80 10.32 -24.75 26.46
CA GLY A 80 11.53 -24.69 27.27
C GLY A 80 12.52 -23.57 26.90
N GLN A 81 12.27 -22.80 25.83
CA GLN A 81 13.00 -21.55 25.57
C GLN A 81 12.34 -20.38 26.30
N ALA A 82 13.17 -19.57 26.98
CA ALA A 82 12.70 -18.41 27.74
C ALA A 82 12.55 -17.13 26.89
N GLU A 83 13.30 -17.05 25.78
CA GLU A 83 13.26 -15.91 24.87
C GLU A 83 12.13 -16.07 23.86
N ALA A 84 11.44 -14.96 23.57
CA ALA A 84 10.41 -14.94 22.55
C ALA A 84 11.05 -15.11 21.16
N PRO A 85 10.43 -15.87 20.25
CA PRO A 85 10.97 -16.05 18.91
C PRO A 85 10.98 -14.71 18.17
N LEU A 86 12.07 -14.44 17.45
CA LEU A 86 12.30 -13.18 16.74
C LEU A 86 11.69 -13.19 15.34
N TYR A 87 10.39 -13.47 15.24
CA TYR A 87 9.63 -13.39 13.99
C TYR A 87 9.14 -11.96 13.72
N ASP A 88 8.59 -11.73 12.52
CA ASP A 88 8.00 -10.42 12.16
C ASP A 88 6.59 -10.57 11.55
N VAL A 89 5.74 -9.57 11.76
CA VAL A 89 4.33 -9.52 11.37
C VAL A 89 4.00 -8.15 10.81
N LYS A 90 3.25 -8.09 9.71
CA LYS A 90 2.74 -6.84 9.11
C LYS A 90 1.47 -7.06 8.28
N ASP A 91 0.84 -5.96 7.91
CA ASP A 91 -0.22 -5.85 6.90
C ASP A 91 -1.52 -6.59 7.29
N LEU A 92 -2.18 -6.08 8.33
CA LEU A 92 -3.44 -6.62 8.87
C LEU A 92 -4.62 -6.34 7.93
N SER A 93 -5.41 -7.36 7.64
CA SER A 93 -6.67 -7.22 6.90
C SER A 93 -7.82 -8.01 7.51
N VAL A 94 -8.90 -7.30 7.83
CA VAL A 94 -10.08 -7.86 8.51
C VAL A 94 -11.13 -8.31 7.50
N SER A 95 -11.67 -9.51 7.70
CA SER A 95 -12.84 -9.99 6.95
C SER A 95 -14.09 -9.12 7.17
N TYR A 96 -15.01 -9.11 6.22
CA TYR A 96 -16.18 -8.23 6.27
C TYR A 96 -17.15 -8.52 7.41
N ASP A 97 -17.16 -9.74 7.95
CA ASP A 97 -17.92 -10.12 9.15
C ASP A 97 -17.19 -9.78 10.46
N GLY A 98 -15.92 -9.35 10.39
CA GLY A 98 -15.08 -9.04 11.54
C GLY A 98 -14.61 -10.26 12.32
N ASN A 99 -14.72 -11.49 11.80
CA ASN A 99 -14.37 -12.71 12.54
C ASN A 99 -12.96 -13.26 12.22
N ARG A 100 -12.52 -13.05 10.99
CA ARG A 100 -11.22 -13.51 10.49
C ARG A 100 -10.28 -12.35 10.19
N LEU A 101 -8.99 -12.59 10.37
CA LEU A 101 -7.92 -11.62 10.21
C LEU A 101 -6.79 -12.24 9.40
N LEU A 102 -6.48 -11.64 8.24
CA LEU A 102 -5.30 -11.95 7.44
C LEU A 102 -4.13 -11.06 7.84
N PHE A 103 -2.92 -11.58 7.67
CA PHE A 103 -1.68 -10.83 7.83
C PHE A 103 -0.52 -11.56 7.17
N ALA A 104 0.59 -10.85 6.95
CA ALA A 104 1.86 -11.42 6.56
C ALA A 104 2.72 -11.68 7.80
N MET A 105 3.36 -12.84 7.87
CA MET A 105 4.28 -13.19 8.96
C MET A 105 5.45 -14.00 8.42
N ARG A 106 6.65 -13.62 8.84
CA ARG A 106 7.92 -14.26 8.46
C ARG A 106 8.56 -14.91 9.69
N ALA A 107 9.03 -16.13 9.53
CA ALA A 107 9.72 -16.87 10.60
C ALA A 107 11.04 -16.18 11.01
N PRO A 108 11.60 -16.49 12.19
CA PRO A 108 12.91 -15.99 12.58
C PRO A 108 14.00 -16.35 11.58
N GLU A 109 15.06 -15.55 11.52
CA GLU A 109 16.24 -15.87 10.72
C GLU A 109 16.87 -17.19 11.18
N LEU A 110 17.36 -17.93 10.20
CA LEU A 110 18.12 -19.15 10.42
C LEU A 110 19.61 -18.78 10.52
N GLU A 111 20.30 -19.34 11.51
CA GLU A 111 21.75 -19.21 11.65
C GLU A 111 22.46 -20.06 10.59
N ASP A 112 23.60 -19.57 10.08
CA ASP A 112 24.51 -20.29 9.20
C ASP A 112 23.89 -20.83 7.89
N VAL A 113 22.89 -20.14 7.32
CA VAL A 113 22.33 -20.42 5.99
C VAL A 113 22.53 -19.22 5.06
N ASP A 114 22.53 -19.48 3.75
CA ASP A 114 22.62 -18.43 2.74
C ASP A 114 21.31 -17.62 2.66
N ASP A 115 21.35 -16.40 2.11
CA ASP A 115 20.20 -15.48 2.06
C ASP A 115 18.99 -16.06 1.30
N ASP A 116 19.21 -16.93 0.32
CA ASP A 116 18.16 -17.61 -0.47
C ASP A 116 17.55 -18.82 0.25
N GLU A 117 18.20 -19.30 1.31
CA GLU A 117 17.68 -20.33 2.22
C GLU A 117 16.93 -19.75 3.42
N GLN A 118 16.99 -18.42 3.61
CA GLN A 118 16.25 -17.73 4.66
C GLN A 118 14.74 -17.85 4.45
N PRO A 119 13.93 -17.93 5.52
CA PRO A 119 12.48 -17.98 5.40
C PRO A 119 11.91 -16.78 4.64
N SER A 120 10.81 -16.99 3.95
CA SER A 120 10.05 -15.95 3.26
C SER A 120 8.84 -15.48 4.06
N TRP A 121 8.32 -14.32 3.66
CA TRP A 121 7.03 -13.82 4.14
C TRP A 121 5.91 -14.73 3.66
N ASN A 122 5.10 -15.17 4.62
CA ASN A 122 3.98 -16.07 4.39
C ASN A 122 2.67 -15.43 4.81
N LEU A 123 1.56 -15.88 4.22
CA LEU A 123 0.22 -15.40 4.56
C LEU A 123 -0.42 -16.27 5.64
N TRP A 124 -0.98 -15.62 6.65
CA TRP A 124 -1.60 -16.26 7.80
C TRP A 124 -3.03 -15.75 7.99
N GLU A 125 -3.86 -16.61 8.58
CA GLU A 125 -5.21 -16.28 8.97
C GLU A 125 -5.45 -16.66 10.44
N TYR A 126 -6.03 -15.73 11.20
CA TYR A 126 -6.55 -15.97 12.52
C TYR A 126 -8.09 -15.90 12.52
N THR A 127 -8.74 -16.94 13.05
CA THR A 127 -10.20 -16.99 13.24
C THR A 127 -10.53 -16.85 14.71
N ARG A 128 -11.24 -15.78 15.08
CA ARG A 128 -11.48 -15.42 16.50
C ARG A 128 -12.39 -16.41 17.22
N ASP A 129 -13.50 -16.78 16.61
CA ASP A 129 -14.50 -17.63 17.29
C ASP A 129 -13.98 -19.03 17.65
N THR A 130 -13.00 -19.52 16.89
CA THR A 130 -12.37 -20.84 17.10
C THR A 130 -10.96 -20.75 17.71
N ASP A 131 -10.45 -19.55 17.96
CA ASP A 131 -9.06 -19.29 18.39
C ASP A 131 -8.03 -20.06 17.54
N GLN A 132 -8.25 -20.08 16.22
CA GLN A 132 -7.41 -20.83 15.29
C GLN A 132 -6.48 -19.89 14.53
N LEU A 133 -5.18 -20.12 14.67
CA LEU A 133 -4.14 -19.55 13.82
C LEU A 133 -3.68 -20.59 12.79
N ARG A 134 -3.59 -20.21 11.52
CA ARG A 134 -3.04 -21.08 10.46
C ARG A 134 -2.25 -20.29 9.43
N ARG A 135 -1.19 -20.90 8.89
CA ARG A 135 -0.59 -20.48 7.61
C ARG A 135 -1.54 -20.91 6.49
N ILE A 136 -1.78 -20.03 5.53
CA ILE A 136 -2.78 -20.29 4.47
C ILE A 136 -2.26 -21.33 3.48
N ILE A 137 -1.03 -21.15 2.99
CA ILE A 137 -0.34 -22.15 2.19
C ILE A 137 0.34 -23.13 3.15
N SER A 138 -0.22 -24.32 3.31
CA SER A 138 0.25 -25.27 4.32
C SER A 138 1.54 -26.00 3.93
N ASP A 139 1.75 -26.27 2.64
CA ASP A 139 2.92 -26.99 2.13
C ASP A 139 4.14 -26.05 2.10
N ASP A 140 5.20 -26.38 2.85
CA ASP A 140 6.40 -25.54 2.98
C ASP A 140 7.04 -25.21 1.62
N ARG A 141 7.10 -26.19 0.69
CA ARG A 141 7.75 -25.98 -0.60
C ARG A 141 6.97 -25.00 -1.48
N ILE A 142 5.65 -24.97 -1.35
CA ILE A 142 4.81 -23.98 -2.05
C ILE A 142 4.88 -22.64 -1.31
N ALA A 143 4.78 -22.67 0.02
CA ALA A 143 4.79 -21.50 0.89
C ALA A 143 6.06 -20.66 0.65
N GLU A 144 7.23 -21.29 0.68
CA GLU A 144 8.53 -20.63 0.46
C GLU A 144 8.85 -20.31 -1.03
N GLY A 145 7.88 -20.46 -1.93
CA GLY A 145 8.06 -20.18 -3.37
C GLY A 145 8.05 -18.69 -3.75
N GLY A 146 7.96 -17.77 -2.79
CA GLY A 146 8.00 -16.32 -2.99
C GLY A 146 7.69 -15.56 -1.71
N GLN A 147 7.94 -14.25 -1.73
CA GLN A 147 7.64 -13.35 -0.62
C GLN A 147 6.17 -12.91 -0.73
N ASP A 148 5.28 -13.41 0.13
CA ASP A 148 3.85 -13.08 0.10
C ASP A 148 3.49 -12.07 1.19
N VAL A 149 2.97 -10.91 0.79
CA VAL A 149 2.67 -9.79 1.70
C VAL A 149 1.33 -9.11 1.38
N SER A 150 0.88 -8.24 2.28
CA SER A 150 -0.31 -7.39 2.10
C SER A 150 -1.60 -8.12 1.66
N PRO A 151 -2.04 -9.15 2.39
CA PRO A 151 -3.22 -9.92 2.03
C PRO A 151 -4.53 -9.15 2.29
N THR A 152 -5.57 -9.43 1.50
CA THR A 152 -6.93 -8.92 1.71
C THR A 152 -7.99 -9.89 1.18
N TYR A 153 -9.22 -9.78 1.68
CA TYR A 153 -10.33 -10.60 1.25
C TYR A 153 -11.03 -10.01 0.01
N LEU A 154 -11.26 -10.86 -1.00
CA LEU A 154 -12.15 -10.56 -2.13
C LEU A 154 -13.62 -10.78 -1.74
N ALA A 155 -14.54 -10.19 -2.52
CA ALA A 155 -15.99 -10.30 -2.33
C ALA A 155 -16.49 -11.76 -2.41
N ASP A 156 -15.85 -12.57 -3.26
CA ASP A 156 -16.14 -13.99 -3.49
C ASP A 156 -15.47 -14.94 -2.47
N GLY A 157 -14.74 -14.38 -1.48
CA GLY A 157 -14.06 -15.14 -0.43
C GLY A 157 -12.66 -15.62 -0.78
N ARG A 158 -12.16 -15.36 -2.00
CA ARG A 158 -10.73 -15.53 -2.34
C ARG A 158 -9.86 -14.53 -1.58
N ILE A 159 -8.56 -14.78 -1.58
CA ILE A 159 -7.55 -13.91 -0.97
C ILE A 159 -6.75 -13.25 -2.09
N LEU A 160 -6.64 -11.93 -2.04
CA LEU A 160 -5.80 -11.10 -2.90
C LEU A 160 -4.56 -10.67 -2.11
N PHE A 161 -3.38 -10.68 -2.72
CA PHE A 161 -2.12 -10.37 -2.04
C PHE A 161 -1.04 -9.92 -3.02
N SER A 162 0.03 -9.33 -2.51
CA SER A 162 1.22 -8.94 -3.28
C SER A 162 2.29 -10.01 -3.13
N SER A 163 2.96 -10.40 -4.22
CA SER A 163 3.94 -11.48 -4.17
C SER A 163 5.00 -11.42 -5.27
N THR A 164 6.19 -11.96 -4.97
CA THR A 164 7.30 -12.11 -5.92
C THR A 164 7.22 -13.39 -6.78
N ARG A 165 6.24 -14.26 -6.56
CA ARG A 165 6.10 -15.57 -7.24
C ARG A 165 6.18 -15.50 -8.77
N GLN A 166 5.50 -14.52 -9.39
CA GLN A 166 5.53 -14.22 -10.83
C GLN A 166 5.34 -15.46 -11.75
N GLN A 167 4.49 -16.41 -11.36
CA GLN A 167 4.35 -17.70 -12.07
C GLN A 167 3.84 -17.53 -13.51
N ALA A 168 2.96 -16.56 -13.76
CA ALA A 168 2.46 -16.30 -15.12
C ALA A 168 3.54 -15.67 -16.01
N ASN A 169 4.40 -14.80 -15.46
CA ASN A 169 5.56 -14.27 -16.20
C ASN A 169 6.50 -15.40 -16.62
N GLN A 170 6.77 -16.35 -15.72
CA GLN A 170 7.62 -17.51 -16.01
C GLN A 170 7.03 -18.41 -17.10
N ALA A 171 5.72 -18.63 -17.10
CA ALA A 171 5.05 -19.37 -18.18
C ALA A 171 5.19 -18.64 -19.53
N ILE A 172 4.98 -17.32 -19.56
CA ILE A 172 5.16 -16.51 -20.77
C ILE A 172 6.61 -16.59 -21.29
N LEU A 173 7.61 -16.56 -20.39
CA LEU A 173 9.00 -16.72 -20.78
C LEU A 173 9.25 -18.08 -21.46
N LEU A 174 8.67 -19.15 -20.91
CA LEU A 174 8.78 -20.49 -21.51
C LEU A 174 8.15 -20.54 -22.91
N ASP A 175 6.96 -19.94 -23.09
CA ASP A 175 6.27 -19.88 -24.38
C ASP A 175 7.08 -19.07 -25.42
N GLU A 176 7.87 -18.10 -24.97
CA GLU A 176 8.82 -17.32 -25.79
C GLU A 176 10.16 -18.04 -26.03
N GLY A 177 10.34 -19.26 -25.50
CA GLY A 177 11.59 -20.02 -25.62
C GLY A 177 12.74 -19.47 -24.74
N LYS A 178 12.40 -18.74 -23.68
CA LYS A 178 13.34 -18.18 -22.69
C LYS A 178 13.35 -19.04 -21.41
N PRO A 179 14.46 -19.04 -20.64
CA PRO A 179 14.48 -19.64 -19.29
C PRO A 179 13.43 -19.01 -18.37
N GLN A 180 12.93 -19.78 -17.40
CA GLN A 180 12.02 -19.29 -16.37
C GLN A 180 12.81 -18.64 -15.25
N TYR A 181 12.42 -17.42 -14.87
CA TYR A 181 13.00 -16.67 -13.75
C TYR A 181 12.00 -15.64 -13.22
N GLN A 182 12.20 -15.19 -11.97
CA GLN A 182 11.50 -14.04 -11.43
C GLN A 182 12.12 -12.76 -11.99
N SER A 183 11.29 -11.83 -12.49
CA SER A 183 11.81 -10.55 -12.95
C SER A 183 12.19 -9.68 -11.76
N LEU A 184 13.38 -9.10 -11.81
CA LEU A 184 13.73 -7.98 -10.96
C LEU A 184 12.86 -6.77 -11.28
N GLU A 185 12.65 -5.94 -10.26
CA GLU A 185 12.02 -4.63 -10.44
C GLU A 185 12.94 -3.65 -11.19
N GLU A 186 12.40 -2.56 -11.76
CA GLU A 186 13.15 -1.65 -12.66
C GLU A 186 14.42 -0.98 -12.07
N SER A 187 14.63 -0.98 -10.76
CA SER A 187 15.86 -0.55 -10.09
C SER A 187 16.85 -1.68 -9.77
N MET A 188 16.46 -2.93 -10.06
CA MET A 188 17.22 -4.17 -9.88
C MET A 188 17.63 -4.45 -8.42
N GLY A 189 16.82 -3.99 -7.45
CA GLY A 189 17.02 -4.20 -6.02
C GLY A 189 16.49 -5.53 -5.49
N GLY A 190 15.64 -6.22 -6.27
CA GLY A 190 15.04 -7.52 -5.94
C GLY A 190 13.89 -7.87 -6.89
N PRO A 191 13.24 -9.03 -6.72
CA PRO A 191 12.09 -9.42 -7.52
C PRO A 191 10.92 -8.43 -7.39
N ALA A 192 10.21 -8.21 -8.49
CA ALA A 192 8.99 -7.41 -8.51
C ALA A 192 7.86 -8.06 -7.70
N PHE A 193 7.31 -7.34 -6.72
CA PHE A 193 6.03 -7.66 -6.07
C PHE A 193 4.85 -7.29 -6.98
N VAL A 194 4.03 -8.26 -7.35
CA VAL A 194 2.83 -8.04 -8.16
C VAL A 194 1.62 -8.75 -7.56
N LEU A 195 0.42 -8.41 -8.00
CA LEU A 195 -0.82 -8.87 -7.38
C LEU A 195 -1.19 -10.28 -7.84
N HIS A 196 -1.57 -11.09 -6.87
CA HIS A 196 -2.02 -12.46 -7.02
C HIS A 196 -3.32 -12.70 -6.26
N VAL A 197 -4.10 -13.68 -6.73
CA VAL A 197 -5.28 -14.18 -6.04
C VAL A 197 -5.14 -15.67 -5.78
N MET A 198 -5.77 -16.16 -4.72
CA MET A 198 -5.85 -17.60 -4.42
C MET A 198 -7.16 -17.95 -3.71
N ASN A 199 -7.50 -19.23 -3.68
CA ASN A 199 -8.58 -19.74 -2.84
C ASN A 199 -8.23 -19.55 -1.36
N ALA A 200 -9.26 -19.50 -0.50
CA ALA A 200 -9.09 -19.33 0.94
C ALA A 200 -8.28 -20.47 1.61
N ASP A 201 -8.14 -21.62 0.95
CA ASP A 201 -7.33 -22.76 1.39
C ASP A 201 -5.88 -22.73 0.87
N GLY A 202 -5.47 -21.66 0.17
CA GLY A 202 -4.12 -21.51 -0.37
C GLY A 202 -3.89 -22.18 -1.73
N THR A 203 -4.93 -22.74 -2.35
CA THR A 203 -4.84 -23.34 -3.69
C THR A 203 -5.14 -22.34 -4.82
N ASP A 204 -4.86 -22.73 -6.06
CA ASP A 204 -5.18 -21.94 -7.28
C ASP A 204 -4.62 -20.51 -7.25
N ILE A 205 -3.32 -20.39 -6.97
CA ILE A 205 -2.62 -19.10 -7.00
C ILE A 205 -2.53 -18.61 -8.46
N GLN A 206 -3.05 -17.42 -8.71
CA GLN A 206 -3.09 -16.80 -10.04
C GLN A 206 -2.56 -15.37 -9.97
N GLN A 207 -1.59 -15.05 -10.84
CA GLN A 207 -1.09 -13.68 -11.00
C GLN A 207 -2.08 -12.86 -11.83
N ILE A 208 -2.45 -11.68 -11.34
CA ILE A 208 -3.42 -10.78 -12.00
C ILE A 208 -2.84 -9.41 -12.38
N SER A 209 -1.65 -9.05 -11.88
CA SER A 209 -0.94 -7.85 -12.33
C SER A 209 0.47 -8.16 -12.84
N PHE A 210 0.96 -7.31 -13.73
CA PHE A 210 2.15 -7.57 -14.57
C PHE A 210 3.09 -6.35 -14.63
N ASN A 211 3.09 -5.53 -13.58
CA ASN A 211 3.98 -4.37 -13.47
C ASN A 211 5.47 -4.82 -13.52
N GLN A 212 6.35 -3.92 -13.98
CA GLN A 212 7.81 -4.14 -13.95
C GLN A 212 8.46 -3.58 -12.68
N SER A 213 7.67 -2.96 -11.80
CA SER A 213 8.10 -2.53 -10.46
C SER A 213 7.23 -3.21 -9.40
N HIS A 214 6.54 -2.46 -8.54
CA HIS A 214 5.72 -3.04 -7.48
C HIS A 214 4.26 -2.66 -7.62
N ASP A 215 3.37 -3.61 -7.34
CA ASP A 215 1.97 -3.39 -7.03
C ASP A 215 1.72 -3.94 -5.62
N LEU A 216 1.38 -3.06 -4.67
CA LEU A 216 1.39 -3.28 -3.22
C LEU A 216 0.09 -2.85 -2.55
N ASP A 217 -0.09 -3.25 -1.29
CA ASP A 217 -1.17 -2.84 -0.40
C ASP A 217 -2.60 -2.92 -1.03
N PRO A 218 -2.99 -4.04 -1.63
CA PRO A 218 -4.31 -4.13 -2.25
C PRO A 218 -5.43 -4.09 -1.19
N VAL A 219 -6.49 -3.34 -1.48
CA VAL A 219 -7.75 -3.34 -0.73
C VAL A 219 -8.94 -3.33 -1.69
N LEU A 220 -10.12 -3.74 -1.21
CA LEU A 220 -11.35 -3.69 -2.00
C LEU A 220 -12.13 -2.41 -1.74
N LEU A 221 -12.60 -1.81 -2.83
CA LEU A 221 -13.56 -0.71 -2.85
C LEU A 221 -14.98 -1.25 -2.74
N SER A 222 -15.93 -0.37 -2.40
CA SER A 222 -17.34 -0.73 -2.24
C SER A 222 -18.00 -1.22 -3.54
N ASP A 223 -17.46 -0.85 -4.70
CA ASP A 223 -17.91 -1.27 -6.03
C ASP A 223 -17.27 -2.59 -6.50
N GLY A 224 -16.45 -3.23 -5.66
CA GLY A 224 -15.78 -4.50 -5.97
C GLY A 224 -14.44 -4.34 -6.69
N ARG A 225 -14.05 -3.13 -7.09
CA ARG A 225 -12.70 -2.87 -7.62
C ARG A 225 -11.64 -3.06 -6.56
N ILE A 226 -10.47 -3.48 -6.99
CA ILE A 226 -9.23 -3.43 -6.21
C ILE A 226 -8.68 -2.00 -6.30
N LEU A 227 -8.32 -1.42 -5.15
CA LEU A 227 -7.42 -0.28 -5.02
C LEU A 227 -6.06 -0.80 -4.57
N PHE A 228 -4.97 -0.24 -5.10
CA PHE A 228 -3.61 -0.65 -4.72
C PHE A 228 -2.60 0.46 -4.97
N SER A 229 -1.46 0.35 -4.30
CA SER A 229 -0.29 1.21 -4.44
C SER A 229 0.58 0.67 -5.57
N ARG A 230 0.77 1.43 -6.66
CA ARG A 230 1.65 1.04 -7.78
C ARG A 230 2.88 1.92 -7.84
N TRP A 231 4.04 1.28 -7.89
CA TRP A 231 5.30 1.95 -8.16
C TRP A 231 5.47 2.08 -9.67
N ASP A 232 5.38 3.32 -10.15
CA ASP A 232 5.78 3.66 -11.51
C ASP A 232 7.23 4.15 -11.46
N ARG A 233 8.17 3.36 -11.98
CA ARG A 233 9.60 3.71 -12.01
C ARG A 233 10.09 4.06 -13.42
N ALA A 234 9.38 3.61 -14.44
CA ALA A 234 9.56 3.94 -15.83
C ALA A 234 9.26 5.42 -16.10
N GLY A 235 10.18 6.11 -16.78
CA GLY A 235 9.98 7.49 -17.22
C GLY A 235 10.52 8.54 -16.23
N SER A 236 9.96 9.76 -16.29
CA SER A 236 10.45 10.94 -15.56
C SER A 236 9.75 11.17 -14.22
N ASP A 237 8.45 10.89 -14.12
CA ASP A 237 7.69 11.04 -12.88
C ASP A 237 7.56 9.69 -12.18
N LYS A 238 8.23 9.54 -11.04
CA LYS A 238 8.44 8.25 -10.38
C LYS A 238 7.90 8.25 -8.97
N GLY A 239 7.09 7.28 -8.61
CA GLY A 239 6.61 7.16 -7.24
C GLY A 239 5.57 6.09 -7.06
N MET A 240 5.14 5.92 -5.81
CA MET A 240 3.99 5.08 -5.49
C MET A 240 2.69 5.88 -5.59
N HIS A 241 1.83 5.50 -6.52
CA HIS A 241 0.55 6.13 -6.79
C HIS A 241 -0.60 5.18 -6.50
N LEU A 242 -1.83 5.71 -6.42
CA LEU A 242 -3.00 4.87 -6.29
C LEU A 242 -3.56 4.50 -7.66
N TYR A 243 -3.78 3.21 -7.86
CA TYR A 243 -4.42 2.63 -9.04
C TYR A 243 -5.62 1.78 -8.63
N SER A 244 -6.50 1.51 -9.60
CA SER A 244 -7.59 0.57 -9.44
C SER A 244 -7.68 -0.41 -10.61
N MET A 245 -8.25 -1.58 -10.37
CA MET A 245 -8.56 -2.58 -11.39
C MET A 245 -9.69 -3.51 -10.92
N GLN A 246 -10.23 -4.33 -11.81
CA GLN A 246 -11.17 -5.40 -11.44
C GLN A 246 -10.44 -6.56 -10.73
N SER A 247 -11.18 -7.42 -10.04
CA SER A 247 -10.62 -8.57 -9.31
C SER A 247 -9.91 -9.61 -10.17
N ASP A 248 -10.12 -9.57 -11.49
CA ASP A 248 -9.46 -10.43 -12.48
C ASP A 248 -8.24 -9.76 -13.14
N GLY A 249 -7.85 -8.56 -12.69
CA GLY A 249 -6.75 -7.78 -13.25
C GLY A 249 -7.13 -6.91 -14.46
N SER A 250 -8.37 -7.00 -14.95
CA SER A 250 -8.86 -6.19 -16.07
C SER A 250 -9.18 -4.74 -15.67
N GLN A 251 -9.38 -3.88 -16.68
CA GLN A 251 -9.75 -2.46 -16.51
C GLN A 251 -8.85 -1.67 -15.54
N LEU A 252 -7.55 -1.95 -15.59
CA LEU A 252 -6.54 -1.17 -14.89
C LEU A 252 -6.67 0.32 -15.22
N ALA A 253 -6.80 1.15 -14.19
CA ALA A 253 -6.94 2.59 -14.30
C ALA A 253 -6.13 3.30 -13.21
N PHE A 254 -5.47 4.39 -13.59
CA PHE A 254 -4.91 5.34 -12.62
C PHE A 254 -6.03 5.96 -11.80
N MET A 255 -5.80 6.11 -10.49
CA MET A 255 -6.78 6.71 -9.58
C MET A 255 -6.29 8.04 -9.03
N TYR A 256 -5.12 8.08 -8.37
CA TYR A 256 -4.69 9.31 -7.70
C TYR A 256 -3.17 9.45 -7.52
N GLY A 257 -2.69 10.69 -7.62
CA GLY A 257 -1.48 11.15 -6.95
C GLY A 257 -0.21 11.22 -7.78
N ARG A 258 -0.26 11.00 -9.11
CA ARG A 258 0.92 11.00 -9.98
C ARG A 258 1.72 12.28 -9.89
N HIS A 259 1.05 13.41 -9.80
CA HIS A 259 1.67 14.73 -9.71
C HIS A 259 1.55 15.36 -8.31
N SER A 260 1.14 14.59 -7.30
CA SER A 260 0.81 15.09 -5.96
C SER A 260 1.86 14.80 -4.89
N HIS A 261 3.06 14.37 -5.29
CA HIS A 261 4.12 13.92 -4.38
C HIS A 261 4.90 15.03 -3.66
N THR A 262 4.96 16.24 -4.24
CA THR A 262 5.83 17.35 -3.77
C THR A 262 5.07 18.67 -3.64
N GLN A 263 3.79 18.60 -3.30
CA GLN A 263 2.93 19.79 -3.19
C GLN A 263 2.87 20.31 -1.75
N ALA A 264 2.68 21.62 -1.60
CA ALA A 264 2.51 22.26 -0.29
C ALA A 264 1.34 21.61 0.48
N PRO A 265 1.43 21.47 1.81
CA PRO A 265 2.43 22.06 2.72
C PRO A 265 3.72 21.25 2.89
N ARG A 266 3.93 20.17 2.11
CA ARG A 266 5.01 19.21 2.37
C ARG A 266 6.34 19.68 1.76
N PRO A 267 7.41 19.84 2.56
CA PRO A 267 8.73 20.18 2.04
C PRO A 267 9.45 18.99 1.39
N GLN A 268 9.08 17.75 1.75
CA GLN A 268 9.67 16.51 1.24
C GLN A 268 8.74 15.80 0.26
N ARG A 269 9.34 15.04 -0.69
CA ARG A 269 8.59 14.10 -1.54
C ARG A 269 8.04 12.95 -0.70
N VAL A 270 6.72 12.77 -0.73
CA VAL A 270 6.01 11.65 -0.09
C VAL A 270 5.38 10.76 -1.14
N HIS A 271 5.00 9.54 -0.79
CA HIS A 271 4.39 8.53 -1.65
C HIS A 271 3.06 8.05 -1.05
N PHE A 272 2.12 7.61 -1.89
CA PHE A 272 0.80 7.16 -1.47
C PHE A 272 0.81 5.64 -1.30
N VAL A 273 0.64 5.17 -0.06
CA VAL A 273 0.64 3.75 0.28
C VAL A 273 -0.48 3.37 1.24
N LYS A 274 -0.69 2.05 1.43
CA LYS A 274 -1.66 1.49 2.38
C LYS A 274 -3.03 2.17 2.32
N GLY A 275 -3.52 2.39 1.10
CA GLY A 275 -4.84 2.99 0.87
C GLY A 275 -5.95 2.14 1.48
N GLN A 276 -6.92 2.77 2.13
CA GLN A 276 -8.07 2.10 2.76
C GLN A 276 -9.35 2.87 2.49
N LEU A 277 -10.45 2.15 2.24
CA LEU A 277 -11.77 2.77 2.12
C LEU A 277 -12.27 3.25 3.50
N MET A 278 -12.79 4.46 3.54
CA MET A 278 -13.46 5.04 4.71
C MET A 278 -14.99 4.86 4.60
N PRO A 279 -15.73 4.85 5.73
CA PRO A 279 -17.19 4.69 5.73
C PRO A 279 -17.97 5.75 4.95
N ASP A 280 -17.37 6.94 4.72
CA ASP A 280 -17.94 8.05 3.95
C ASP A 280 -17.67 7.93 2.44
N GLY A 281 -16.93 6.91 2.01
CA GLY A 281 -16.56 6.68 0.61
C GLY A 281 -15.22 7.29 0.19
N ASN A 282 -14.58 8.09 1.06
CA ASN A 282 -13.23 8.60 0.81
C ASN A 282 -12.18 7.50 1.01
N LEU A 283 -10.94 7.78 0.59
CA LEU A 283 -9.79 6.92 0.83
C LEU A 283 -8.89 7.51 1.90
N LEU A 284 -8.61 6.75 2.95
CA LEU A 284 -7.49 7.03 3.84
C LEU A 284 -6.22 6.51 3.18
N ALA A 285 -5.25 7.37 2.91
CA ALA A 285 -3.93 6.96 2.43
C ALA A 285 -2.84 7.34 3.43
N GLN A 286 -1.86 6.46 3.58
CA GLN A 286 -0.65 6.73 4.33
C GLN A 286 0.37 7.40 3.41
N LEU A 287 1.01 8.45 3.90
CA LEU A 287 2.04 9.21 3.21
C LEU A 287 3.39 9.00 3.88
N LEU A 288 4.34 8.53 3.09
CA LEU A 288 5.69 8.21 3.53
C LEU A 288 6.72 8.73 2.53
N PRO A 289 7.88 9.25 2.97
CA PRO A 289 9.02 9.40 2.07
C PRO A 289 9.51 8.03 1.59
N ALA A 290 10.32 8.01 0.53
CA ALA A 290 10.94 6.78 0.01
C ALA A 290 11.72 6.03 1.10
N ASN A 291 12.52 6.78 1.86
CA ASN A 291 13.28 6.31 3.00
C ASN A 291 12.96 7.24 4.18
N GLY A 292 12.50 6.67 5.29
CA GLY A 292 12.09 7.45 6.46
C GLY A 292 12.07 6.63 7.74
N PRO A 293 11.86 7.27 8.90
CA PRO A 293 11.76 6.57 10.18
C PRO A 293 10.55 5.62 10.19
N LEU A 294 10.75 4.38 10.61
CA LEU A 294 9.75 3.30 10.62
C LEU A 294 8.45 3.66 11.36
N LEU A 295 8.54 4.42 12.45
CA LEU A 295 7.43 4.67 13.37
C LEU A 295 6.75 6.03 13.13
N HIS A 296 6.78 6.51 11.90
CA HIS A 296 6.22 7.83 11.61
C HIS A 296 5.63 7.95 10.21
N SER A 297 4.41 8.46 10.13
CA SER A 297 3.67 8.64 8.89
C SER A 297 2.69 9.80 9.00
N GLU A 298 2.32 10.36 7.84
CA GLU A 298 1.16 11.25 7.72
C GLU A 298 0.00 10.46 7.11
N PHE A 299 -1.23 10.81 7.48
CA PHE A 299 -2.44 10.23 6.90
C PHE A 299 -3.29 11.32 6.26
N VAL A 300 -3.85 11.05 5.09
CA VAL A 300 -4.76 11.94 4.38
C VAL A 300 -6.03 11.21 3.98
N ALA A 301 -7.16 11.89 4.06
CA ALA A 301 -8.40 11.47 3.42
C ALA A 301 -8.48 12.09 2.02
N ILE A 302 -8.69 11.27 1.00
CA ILE A 302 -8.73 11.63 -0.42
C ILE A 302 -10.14 11.38 -0.94
N ASP A 303 -10.70 12.32 -1.71
CA ASP A 303 -11.90 12.09 -2.52
C ASP A 303 -11.49 11.64 -3.94
N PRO A 304 -11.44 10.32 -4.22
CA PRO A 304 -10.98 9.82 -5.52
C PRO A 304 -12.07 9.92 -6.61
N LEU A 305 -13.31 10.29 -6.27
CA LEU A 305 -14.40 10.40 -7.23
C LEU A 305 -14.37 11.75 -7.94
N GLN A 306 -13.94 12.79 -7.24
CA GLN A 306 -13.88 14.14 -7.76
C GLN A 306 -12.48 14.58 -8.17
N PHE A 307 -11.42 13.86 -7.81
CA PHE A 307 -10.04 14.28 -8.06
C PHE A 307 -9.12 13.13 -8.45
N THR A 308 -8.23 13.40 -9.40
CA THR A 308 -7.11 12.51 -9.74
C THR A 308 -5.76 13.04 -9.25
N GLU A 309 -5.70 14.32 -8.87
CA GLU A 309 -4.54 14.97 -8.25
C GLU A 309 -5.03 15.99 -7.21
N LEU A 310 -4.11 16.49 -6.38
CA LEU A 310 -4.42 17.40 -5.28
C LEU A 310 -5.25 18.63 -5.71
N GLU A 311 -4.89 19.23 -6.85
CA GLU A 311 -5.50 20.47 -7.36
C GLU A 311 -6.21 20.29 -8.71
N LEU A 312 -6.34 19.05 -9.22
CA LEU A 312 -7.00 18.78 -10.50
C LEU A 312 -8.32 18.02 -10.29
N PRO A 313 -9.47 18.73 -10.30
CA PRO A 313 -10.77 18.08 -10.23
C PRO A 313 -11.16 17.38 -11.53
N SER A 314 -11.86 16.26 -11.42
CA SER A 314 -12.34 15.44 -12.54
C SER A 314 -13.61 16.01 -13.21
N PHE A 315 -14.52 16.65 -12.46
CA PHE A 315 -15.81 17.12 -13.00
C PHE A 315 -16.38 18.43 -12.42
N ALA A 316 -15.85 18.98 -11.32
CA ALA A 316 -16.44 20.14 -10.62
C ALA A 316 -15.41 21.16 -10.13
N ALA A 317 -15.86 22.36 -9.72
CA ALA A 317 -15.01 23.34 -9.05
C ALA A 317 -14.73 22.90 -7.60
N GLY A 318 -13.45 22.64 -7.28
CA GLY A 318 -12.96 22.36 -5.94
C GLY A 318 -11.46 22.62 -5.89
N SER A 319 -10.94 22.99 -4.72
CA SER A 319 -9.55 23.47 -4.59
C SER A 319 -8.58 22.49 -3.96
N ASN A 320 -9.05 21.40 -3.34
CA ASN A 320 -8.17 20.43 -2.69
C ASN A 320 -8.83 19.04 -2.57
N ALA A 321 -8.17 18.02 -3.09
CA ALA A 321 -8.59 16.62 -3.00
C ALA A 321 -8.34 15.98 -1.63
N GLN A 322 -7.42 16.55 -0.84
CA GLN A 322 -6.95 15.99 0.42
C GLN A 322 -7.48 16.77 1.62
N THR A 323 -7.87 16.05 2.65
CA THR A 323 -8.13 16.59 3.99
C THR A 323 -7.32 15.83 5.02
N ASN A 324 -7.00 16.48 6.14
CA ASN A 324 -6.33 15.82 7.25
C ASN A 324 -7.39 15.19 8.18
N PRO A 325 -7.47 13.85 8.27
CA PRO A 325 -8.44 13.17 9.12
C PRO A 325 -7.99 13.08 10.59
N LEU A 326 -6.74 13.45 10.89
CA LEU A 326 -6.10 13.34 12.19
C LEU A 326 -5.68 14.74 12.70
N PHE A 327 -4.48 14.83 13.27
CA PHE A 327 -3.92 16.04 13.87
C PHE A 327 -3.23 16.92 12.85
N ALA A 328 -3.33 18.23 13.03
CA ALA A 328 -2.52 19.19 12.27
C ALA A 328 -1.04 19.18 12.73
N ASN A 329 -0.18 19.84 11.95
CA ASN A 329 1.23 20.09 12.25
C ASN A 329 2.09 18.82 12.39
N LEU A 330 2.00 17.93 11.39
CA LEU A 330 2.85 16.76 11.28
C LEU A 330 4.03 17.03 10.35
N SER A 331 5.21 16.52 10.69
CA SER A 331 6.39 16.55 9.80
C SER A 331 6.94 15.15 9.60
N VAL A 332 7.07 14.69 8.35
CA VAL A 332 7.54 13.33 8.00
C VAL A 332 9.02 13.25 7.58
N ASP A 333 9.74 14.36 7.67
CA ASP A 333 11.14 14.48 7.24
C ASP A 333 12.18 14.04 8.29
N GLY A 334 11.72 13.43 9.38
CA GLY A 334 12.55 13.00 10.50
C GLY A 334 12.68 14.04 11.62
N SER A 335 12.35 15.31 11.36
CA SER A 335 12.35 16.35 12.41
C SER A 335 11.29 16.09 13.49
N ILE A 336 11.42 16.81 14.61
CA ILE A 336 10.44 16.75 15.70
C ILE A 336 9.08 17.18 15.15
N SER A 337 8.09 16.30 15.24
CA SER A 337 6.74 16.53 14.72
C SER A 337 5.85 17.11 15.84
N PRO A 338 5.42 18.39 15.78
CA PRO A 338 4.65 19.02 16.86
C PRO A 338 3.32 18.32 17.17
N GLY A 339 2.64 17.79 16.14
CA GLY A 339 1.42 16.98 16.27
C GLY A 339 1.67 15.56 16.80
N GLY A 340 2.92 15.20 17.08
CA GLY A 340 3.35 13.86 17.45
C GLY A 340 3.62 12.96 16.25
N ARG A 341 3.83 11.67 16.53
CA ARG A 341 4.16 10.66 15.51
C ARG A 341 3.08 9.59 15.41
N PHE A 342 2.70 9.24 14.18
CA PHE A 342 1.72 8.19 13.88
C PHE A 342 2.41 7.01 13.26
N ALA A 343 2.15 5.82 13.77
CA ALA A 343 2.61 4.58 13.15
C ALA A 343 1.48 3.84 12.39
N GLY A 344 0.23 4.05 12.78
CA GLY A 344 -0.93 3.43 12.14
C GLY A 344 -2.23 4.17 12.42
N ALA A 345 -3.17 4.11 11.48
CA ALA A 345 -4.51 4.66 11.60
C ALA A 345 -5.53 3.75 10.89
N TYR A 346 -6.73 3.62 11.47
CA TYR A 346 -7.79 2.76 10.94
C TYR A 346 -9.18 3.38 11.19
N PRO A 347 -10.04 3.50 10.16
CA PRO A 347 -11.38 4.09 10.32
C PRO A 347 -12.38 3.13 10.96
N LEU A 348 -13.20 3.62 11.90
CA LEU A 348 -14.28 2.85 12.51
C LEU A 348 -15.55 2.88 11.65
N TRP A 349 -16.17 1.71 11.47
CA TRP A 349 -17.35 1.47 10.63
C TRP A 349 -18.64 1.43 11.44
N ASP A 350 -18.70 2.21 12.52
CA ASP A 350 -19.86 2.32 13.42
C ASP A 350 -20.69 3.60 13.16
N GLY A 351 -20.39 4.32 12.07
CA GLY A 351 -21.05 5.57 11.69
C GLY A 351 -20.56 6.80 12.46
N SER A 352 -19.58 6.66 13.36
CA SER A 352 -19.11 7.78 14.18
C SER A 352 -18.02 8.63 13.53
N GLN A 353 -17.45 8.20 12.40
CA GLN A 353 -16.26 8.80 11.76
C GLN A 353 -15.03 8.87 12.69
N ARG A 354 -14.96 8.02 13.72
CA ARG A 354 -13.81 7.95 14.62
C ARG A 354 -12.71 7.10 14.01
N MET A 355 -11.48 7.36 14.43
CA MET A 355 -10.28 6.65 13.98
C MET A 355 -9.64 5.92 15.16
N LEU A 356 -9.20 4.68 14.95
CA LEU A 356 -8.18 4.07 15.80
C LEU A 356 -6.82 4.55 15.35
N VAL A 357 -5.96 4.98 16.28
CA VAL A 357 -4.62 5.46 15.96
C VAL A 357 -3.57 4.90 16.92
N ALA A 358 -2.41 4.54 16.36
CA ALA A 358 -1.18 4.32 17.10
C ALA A 358 -0.38 5.62 17.10
N TRP A 359 -0.34 6.31 18.24
CA TRP A 359 0.18 7.67 18.35
C TRP A 359 1.12 7.84 19.54
N SER A 360 2.24 8.52 19.29
CA SER A 360 3.18 9.01 20.30
C SER A 360 3.11 10.53 20.35
N GLN A 361 2.80 11.09 21.52
CA GLN A 361 2.79 12.54 21.74
C GLN A 361 4.20 13.13 21.51
N CYS A 362 4.26 14.34 20.96
CA CYS A 362 5.51 15.09 20.86
C CYS A 362 6.02 15.43 22.27
N ARG A 363 7.22 14.98 22.59
CA ARG A 363 7.87 15.19 23.88
C ARG A 363 9.35 15.45 23.68
N VAL A 364 9.91 16.30 24.53
CA VAL A 364 11.33 16.70 24.51
C VAL A 364 11.90 16.60 25.91
N TYR A 365 13.20 16.45 26.00
CA TYR A 365 13.89 16.61 27.28
C TYR A 365 13.88 18.08 27.72
N ASP A 366 13.79 18.32 29.03
CA ASP A 366 13.88 19.65 29.61
C ASP A 366 15.27 20.25 29.28
N PRO A 367 15.33 21.30 28.44
CA PRO A 367 16.60 21.86 27.98
C PRO A 367 17.37 22.56 29.10
N THR A 368 16.76 22.79 30.27
CA THR A 368 17.43 23.41 31.42
C THR A 368 18.30 22.43 32.23
N GLN A 369 18.12 21.13 32.01
CA GLN A 369 18.92 20.07 32.64
C GLN A 369 20.08 19.64 31.73
N ALA A 370 21.17 19.15 32.32
CA ALA A 370 22.35 18.67 31.57
C ALA A 370 21.99 17.44 30.72
N ALA A 371 22.61 17.31 29.53
CA ALA A 371 22.29 16.23 28.58
C ALA A 371 22.67 14.83 29.06
N ASP A 372 23.63 14.73 29.97
CA ASP A 372 24.10 13.50 30.59
C ASP A 372 23.33 13.14 31.88
N ASP A 373 22.32 13.93 32.26
CA ASP A 373 21.47 13.64 33.42
C ASP A 373 20.53 12.46 33.12
N PRO A 374 20.68 11.30 33.79
CA PRO A 374 19.81 10.15 33.56
C PRO A 374 18.37 10.36 34.06
N GLU A 375 18.11 11.40 34.87
CA GLU A 375 16.78 11.75 35.38
C GLU A 375 16.25 13.05 34.75
N ARG A 376 16.68 13.33 33.51
CA ARG A 376 16.19 14.47 32.74
C ARG A 376 14.67 14.40 32.60
N LYS A 377 13.99 15.49 32.97
CA LYS A 377 12.53 15.57 32.88
C LYS A 377 12.11 15.59 31.42
N ILE A 378 10.99 14.92 31.14
CA ILE A 378 10.37 14.93 29.83
C ILE A 378 9.17 15.88 29.88
N LEU A 379 9.13 16.82 28.94
CA LEU A 379 8.08 17.83 28.81
C LEU A 379 7.32 17.61 27.49
N PRO A 380 6.00 17.88 27.44
CA PRO A 380 5.28 17.93 26.19
C PRO A 380 5.81 19.08 25.32
N CYS A 381 5.88 18.87 24.01
CA CYS A 381 6.29 19.93 23.09
C CYS A 381 5.39 21.16 23.21
N SER A 382 6.00 22.33 23.14
CA SER A 382 5.34 23.62 22.99
C SER A 382 6.11 24.46 21.98
N GLU A 383 5.47 25.48 21.40
CA GLU A 383 6.15 26.37 20.45
C GLU A 383 7.41 27.01 21.04
N GLU A 384 7.41 27.34 22.34
CA GLU A 384 8.56 27.89 23.05
C GLU A 384 9.71 26.88 23.18
N LEU A 385 9.40 25.63 23.54
CA LEU A 385 10.41 24.58 23.65
C LEU A 385 11.00 24.23 22.27
N LEU A 386 10.15 24.14 21.24
CA LEU A 386 10.59 23.83 19.88
C LEU A 386 11.40 24.97 19.22
N ALA A 387 11.28 26.20 19.72
CA ALA A 387 12.11 27.31 19.30
C ALA A 387 13.51 27.33 19.97
N THR A 388 13.74 26.46 20.95
CA THR A 388 15.05 26.33 21.62
C THR A 388 16.05 25.66 20.69
N ALA A 389 17.22 26.26 20.53
CA ALA A 389 18.30 25.67 19.75
C ALA A 389 18.75 24.34 20.38
N ASP A 390 19.03 23.35 19.55
CA ASP A 390 19.50 22.02 19.96
C ASP A 390 18.55 21.28 20.91
N ILE A 391 17.24 21.54 20.79
CA ILE A 391 16.21 20.81 21.52
C ILE A 391 16.24 19.32 21.15
N GLU A 392 16.20 18.46 22.16
CA GLU A 392 16.35 17.02 22.00
C GLU A 392 14.99 16.32 22.17
N GLU A 393 14.62 15.48 21.21
CA GLU A 393 13.41 14.67 21.28
C GLU A 393 13.55 13.61 22.39
N ALA A 394 12.50 13.45 23.20
CA ALA A 394 12.47 12.36 24.18
C ALA A 394 12.11 11.03 23.47
N PRO A 395 12.46 9.86 24.06
CA PRO A 395 12.15 8.56 23.49
C PRO A 395 10.67 8.42 23.10
N LEU A 396 10.38 7.69 22.02
CA LEU A 396 8.99 7.49 21.57
C LEU A 396 8.17 6.69 22.60
N LEU A 397 6.89 7.05 22.77
CA LEU A 397 5.98 6.38 23.70
C LEU A 397 4.60 6.26 23.06
N PHE A 398 4.42 5.18 22.31
CA PHE A 398 3.19 4.92 21.57
C PHE A 398 2.09 4.38 22.47
N GLY A 399 0.91 4.98 22.38
CA GLY A 399 -0.35 4.41 22.87
C GLY A 399 -1.29 4.09 21.72
N LEU A 400 -2.33 3.30 22.01
CA LEU A 400 -3.47 3.14 21.12
C LEU A 400 -4.62 4.03 21.59
N TRP A 401 -5.23 4.74 20.65
CA TRP A 401 -6.26 5.73 20.93
C TRP A 401 -7.44 5.59 19.97
N ILE A 402 -8.63 5.93 20.44
CA ILE A 402 -9.74 6.33 19.57
C ILE A 402 -9.73 7.85 19.49
N PHE A 403 -9.64 8.38 18.28
CA PHE A 403 -9.70 9.80 17.98
C PHE A 403 -11.02 10.16 17.29
N ASP A 404 -11.67 11.20 17.79
CA ASP A 404 -12.85 11.81 17.18
C ASP A 404 -12.47 13.20 16.68
N ALA A 405 -12.33 13.35 15.37
CA ALA A 405 -11.95 14.61 14.74
C ALA A 405 -13.06 15.68 14.85
N ALA A 406 -14.34 15.27 14.84
CA ALA A 406 -15.47 16.19 14.90
C ALA A 406 -15.63 16.82 16.29
N GLN A 407 -15.38 16.04 17.34
CA GLN A 407 -15.46 16.50 18.72
C GLN A 407 -14.10 16.93 19.28
N ASN A 408 -13.01 16.67 18.56
CA ASN A 408 -11.63 16.83 18.99
C ASN A 408 -11.35 16.13 20.34
N THR A 409 -11.79 14.87 20.45
CA THR A 409 -11.61 14.07 21.67
C THR A 409 -10.73 12.86 21.41
N GLN A 410 -10.08 12.39 22.47
CA GLN A 410 -9.21 11.21 22.46
C GLN A 410 -9.57 10.31 23.63
N ARG A 411 -9.57 8.99 23.38
CA ARG A 411 -9.77 7.98 24.41
C ARG A 411 -8.68 6.92 24.32
N VAL A 412 -8.00 6.67 25.44
CA VAL A 412 -6.98 5.62 25.53
C VAL A 412 -7.62 4.24 25.40
N VAL A 413 -7.03 3.40 24.54
CA VAL A 413 -7.37 1.99 24.32
C VAL A 413 -6.31 1.07 24.91
N SER A 414 -5.04 1.38 24.67
CA SER A 414 -3.89 0.75 25.32
C SER A 414 -2.95 1.83 25.82
N VAL A 415 -2.59 1.70 27.09
CA VAL A 415 -1.63 2.60 27.73
C VAL A 415 -0.26 2.39 27.09
N ALA A 416 0.45 3.48 26.90
CA ALA A 416 1.78 3.43 26.31
C ALA A 416 2.78 2.75 27.25
N GLN A 417 3.74 2.03 26.67
CA GLN A 417 4.79 1.31 27.38
C GLN A 417 6.14 1.73 26.81
N GLU A 418 7.10 2.04 27.67
CA GLU A 418 8.45 2.43 27.23
C GLU A 418 9.12 1.30 26.46
N GLY A 419 9.83 1.66 25.39
CA GLY A 419 10.48 0.70 24.50
C GLY A 419 9.50 -0.16 23.68
N GLN A 420 8.20 0.13 23.66
CA GLN A 420 7.22 -0.60 22.85
C GLN A 420 6.51 0.35 21.90
N ALA A 421 6.31 -0.10 20.66
CA ALA A 421 5.54 0.59 19.64
C ALA A 421 4.42 -0.28 19.11
N TYR A 422 3.30 0.37 18.77
CA TYR A 422 2.23 -0.22 18.00
C TYR A 422 2.40 0.24 16.55
N THR A 423 2.55 -0.69 15.61
CA THR A 423 2.82 -0.35 14.20
C THR A 423 1.58 -0.43 13.32
N GLU A 424 0.57 -1.18 13.73
CA GLU A 424 -0.68 -1.34 13.00
C GLU A 424 -1.82 -1.67 13.95
N VAL A 425 -3.04 -1.21 13.65
CA VAL A 425 -4.23 -1.45 14.45
C VAL A 425 -5.45 -1.57 13.56
N VAL A 426 -6.33 -2.53 13.83
CA VAL A 426 -7.58 -2.74 13.12
C VAL A 426 -8.71 -3.07 14.09
N ALA A 427 -9.93 -2.64 13.76
CA ALA A 427 -11.14 -3.05 14.46
C ALA A 427 -11.76 -4.29 13.80
N LEU A 428 -12.00 -5.33 14.59
CA LEU A 428 -12.64 -6.58 14.17
C LEU A 428 -14.17 -6.43 14.20
N GLN A 429 -14.67 -5.43 13.46
CA GLN A 429 -16.10 -5.14 13.32
C GLN A 429 -16.64 -5.61 11.98
N ALA A 430 -17.92 -5.98 11.97
CA ALA A 430 -18.62 -6.20 10.72
C ALA A 430 -18.73 -4.88 9.93
N ARG A 431 -18.52 -4.96 8.62
CA ARG A 431 -18.63 -3.83 7.69
C ARG A 431 -19.39 -4.28 6.44
N PRO A 432 -19.94 -3.35 5.64
CA PRO A 432 -20.66 -3.69 4.43
C PRO A 432 -19.80 -4.56 3.51
N TYR A 433 -20.38 -5.64 2.99
CA TYR A 433 -19.74 -6.42 1.93
C TYR A 433 -19.65 -5.55 0.66
N PRO A 434 -18.51 -5.57 -0.05
CA PRO A 434 -18.37 -4.90 -1.32
C PRO A 434 -19.32 -5.55 -2.35
N ALA A 435 -19.64 -4.80 -3.41
CA ALA A 435 -20.30 -5.39 -4.55
C ALA A 435 -19.43 -6.49 -5.17
N ASP A 436 -20.07 -7.44 -5.83
CA ASP A 436 -19.37 -8.42 -6.66
C ASP A 436 -18.75 -7.66 -7.86
N PRO A 437 -17.43 -7.72 -8.07
CA PRO A 437 -16.80 -7.10 -9.22
C PRO A 437 -17.46 -7.61 -10.49
N GLN A 438 -18.04 -6.70 -11.27
CA GLN A 438 -18.57 -7.08 -12.58
C GLN A 438 -17.39 -7.49 -13.48
N THR A 439 -17.25 -8.78 -13.74
CA THR A 439 -16.32 -9.28 -14.76
C THR A 439 -16.77 -8.73 -16.12
N GLY A 440 -16.00 -7.78 -16.63
CA GLY A 440 -16.29 -7.14 -17.91
C GLY A 440 -15.95 -8.08 -19.06
N LEU A 441 -16.85 -8.15 -20.04
CA LEU A 441 -16.73 -8.74 -21.38
C LEU A 441 -15.34 -9.31 -21.73
N SER A 442 -15.14 -10.61 -21.49
CA SER A 442 -14.02 -11.33 -22.09
C SER A 442 -14.40 -11.70 -23.53
N ASP A 443 -13.54 -11.33 -24.47
CA ASP A 443 -13.61 -11.89 -25.82
C ASP A 443 -13.08 -13.33 -25.73
N THR A 444 -14.01 -14.29 -25.70
CA THR A 444 -13.70 -15.70 -25.46
C THR A 444 -12.77 -16.28 -26.53
N GLU A 445 -12.77 -15.72 -27.74
CA GLU A 445 -11.89 -16.16 -28.82
C GLU A 445 -10.45 -15.69 -28.56
N LEU A 446 -10.26 -14.40 -28.26
CA LEU A 446 -8.93 -13.88 -27.90
C LEU A 446 -8.39 -14.53 -26.62
N ALA A 447 -9.25 -14.75 -25.62
CA ALA A 447 -8.85 -15.43 -24.39
C ALA A 447 -8.35 -16.87 -24.65
N ALA A 448 -8.98 -17.61 -25.57
CA ALA A 448 -8.54 -18.94 -25.96
C ALA A 448 -7.17 -18.94 -26.67
N GLU A 449 -6.80 -17.81 -27.29
CA GLU A 449 -5.49 -17.59 -27.93
C GLU A 449 -4.47 -16.90 -27.01
N GLN A 450 -4.79 -16.67 -25.73
CA GLN A 450 -3.97 -15.88 -24.79
C GLN A 450 -3.66 -14.46 -25.29
N MET A 451 -4.61 -13.86 -26.00
CA MET A 451 -4.54 -12.52 -26.55
C MET A 451 -5.49 -11.57 -25.82
N ALA A 452 -5.19 -10.27 -25.87
CA ALA A 452 -6.00 -9.18 -25.36
C ALA A 452 -6.25 -8.15 -26.48
N SER A 453 -7.38 -7.46 -26.41
CA SER A 453 -7.68 -6.34 -27.31
C SER A 453 -7.30 -5.00 -26.68
N VAL A 454 -6.55 -4.18 -27.40
CA VAL A 454 -6.31 -2.78 -27.04
C VAL A 454 -7.19 -1.89 -27.93
N HIS A 455 -7.91 -0.97 -27.31
CA HIS A 455 -8.75 0.00 -28.02
C HIS A 455 -8.45 1.41 -27.50
N ILE A 456 -7.81 2.22 -28.36
CA ILE A 456 -7.52 3.64 -28.11
C ILE A 456 -8.55 4.44 -28.91
N ARG A 457 -9.37 5.24 -28.22
CA ARG A 457 -10.42 6.05 -28.84
C ARG A 457 -9.86 7.08 -29.81
N SER A 458 -8.83 7.82 -29.40
CA SER A 458 -8.07 8.71 -30.27
C SER A 458 -6.69 8.96 -29.68
N VAL A 459 -5.64 8.94 -30.52
CA VAL A 459 -4.28 9.36 -30.15
C VAL A 459 -4.10 10.88 -30.12
N TYR A 460 -5.13 11.65 -30.48
CA TYR A 460 -5.12 13.10 -30.47
C TYR A 460 -5.89 13.69 -29.28
N ASP A 461 -6.76 12.91 -28.63
CA ASP A 461 -7.55 13.33 -27.48
C ASP A 461 -6.76 13.07 -26.18
N PHE A 462 -6.38 14.14 -25.49
CA PHE A 462 -5.71 14.07 -24.20
C PHE A 462 -6.54 14.80 -23.16
N GLY A 463 -7.11 14.05 -22.20
CA GLY A 463 -7.93 14.63 -21.14
C GLY A 463 -9.23 15.29 -21.64
N GLY A 464 -9.75 14.88 -22.81
CA GLY A 464 -10.91 15.49 -23.44
C GLY A 464 -10.57 16.68 -24.35
N GLU A 465 -9.29 17.06 -24.46
CA GLU A 465 -8.81 18.12 -25.34
C GLU A 465 -8.30 17.54 -26.67
N ASP A 466 -8.79 18.09 -27.78
CA ASP A 466 -8.34 17.75 -29.12
C ASP A 466 -7.01 18.45 -29.46
N LEU A 467 -5.91 17.68 -29.45
CA LEU A 467 -4.57 18.17 -29.76
C LEU A 467 -4.14 17.95 -31.23
N SER A 468 -5.07 17.60 -32.12
CA SER A 468 -4.77 17.30 -33.53
C SER A 468 -4.34 18.52 -34.37
N GLY A 469 -4.47 19.73 -33.82
CA GLY A 469 -4.14 21.02 -34.45
C GLY A 469 -5.13 21.46 -35.54
N ALA A 470 -5.63 20.53 -36.34
CA ALA A 470 -6.65 20.76 -37.38
C ALA A 470 -8.08 20.42 -36.93
N GLY A 471 -8.24 19.77 -35.77
CA GLY A 471 -9.49 19.18 -35.31
C GLY A 471 -9.68 17.75 -35.82
N ILE A 472 -10.02 16.82 -34.92
CA ILE A 472 -10.24 15.39 -35.22
C ILE A 472 -11.33 15.24 -36.30
N GLU A 473 -12.39 16.05 -36.23
CA GLU A 473 -13.48 16.05 -37.21
C GLU A 473 -12.99 16.34 -38.64
N ASN A 474 -12.05 17.28 -38.80
CA ASN A 474 -11.48 17.61 -40.10
C ASN A 474 -10.46 16.55 -40.54
N LEU A 475 -9.61 16.06 -39.63
CA LEU A 475 -8.64 15.00 -39.94
C LEU A 475 -9.30 13.68 -40.35
N ARG A 476 -10.50 13.40 -39.83
CA ARG A 476 -11.26 12.19 -40.16
C ARG A 476 -11.77 12.19 -41.60
N ASP A 477 -11.91 13.35 -42.25
CA ASP A 477 -12.37 13.46 -43.63
C ASP A 477 -11.21 13.25 -44.63
N PRO A 478 -11.14 12.09 -45.34
CA PRO A 478 -10.06 11.81 -46.28
C PRO A 478 -10.09 12.71 -47.51
N MET A 479 -11.18 13.45 -47.77
CA MET A 479 -11.24 14.45 -48.84
C MET A 479 -10.54 15.75 -48.46
N GLN A 480 -10.39 16.04 -47.17
CA GLN A 480 -9.70 17.23 -46.67
C GLN A 480 -8.24 16.93 -46.34
N TYR A 481 -7.99 15.80 -45.68
CA TYR A 481 -6.65 15.38 -45.27
C TYR A 481 -6.32 14.00 -45.82
N SER A 482 -5.37 13.97 -46.76
CA SER A 482 -4.78 12.71 -47.21
C SER A 482 -3.99 12.03 -46.09
N ALA A 483 -3.73 10.73 -46.26
CA ALA A 483 -2.92 9.95 -45.33
C ALA A 483 -1.59 10.63 -44.94
N ASN A 484 -0.88 11.25 -45.88
CA ASN A 484 0.43 11.87 -45.65
C ASN A 484 0.36 13.23 -44.93
N GLN A 485 -0.82 13.84 -44.88
CA GLN A 485 -1.04 15.12 -44.20
C GLN A 485 -1.44 14.93 -42.72
N ARG A 486 -1.72 13.69 -42.31
CA ARG A 486 -2.07 13.36 -40.92
C ARG A 486 -0.80 13.28 -40.05
N PRO A 487 -0.75 13.97 -38.91
CA PRO A 487 0.41 13.92 -38.01
C PRO A 487 0.72 12.51 -37.52
N ALA A 488 -0.26 11.81 -36.93
CA ALA A 488 -0.14 10.43 -36.48
C ALA A 488 -0.50 9.44 -37.58
N ARG A 489 0.38 8.45 -37.79
CA ARG A 489 0.29 7.44 -38.85
C ARG A 489 0.33 6.03 -38.32
N PHE A 490 1.21 5.78 -37.35
CA PHE A 490 1.38 4.46 -36.76
C PHE A 490 1.44 4.55 -35.25
N LEU A 491 0.99 3.50 -34.59
CA LEU A 491 1.26 3.23 -33.18
C LEU A 491 2.31 2.12 -33.12
N ARG A 492 3.45 2.39 -32.51
CA ARG A 492 4.41 1.33 -32.18
C ARG A 492 4.08 0.77 -30.81
N VAL A 493 4.02 -0.56 -30.75
CA VAL A 493 3.75 -1.32 -29.54
C VAL A 493 5.04 -1.99 -29.09
N VAL A 494 5.39 -1.79 -27.83
CA VAL A 494 6.63 -2.27 -27.23
C VAL A 494 6.30 -3.04 -25.97
N LYS A 495 6.89 -4.23 -25.82
CA LYS A 495 6.83 -5.04 -24.61
C LYS A 495 8.10 -4.80 -23.80
N ALA A 496 7.98 -4.69 -22.47
CA ALA A 496 9.15 -4.68 -21.60
C ALA A 496 9.79 -6.09 -21.54
N VAL A 497 11.12 -6.15 -21.51
CA VAL A 497 11.84 -7.40 -21.31
C VAL A 497 12.17 -7.50 -19.84
N SER A 498 11.61 -8.52 -19.19
CA SER A 498 11.92 -8.87 -17.81
C SER A 498 13.41 -9.14 -17.64
N ILE A 499 13.97 -8.69 -16.53
CA ILE A 499 15.40 -8.81 -16.23
C ILE A 499 15.55 -9.85 -15.12
N PRO A 500 16.28 -10.96 -15.35
CA PRO A 500 16.59 -11.93 -14.29
C PRO A 500 17.60 -11.37 -13.28
N ASP A 501 17.82 -12.11 -12.19
CA ASP A 501 18.97 -11.91 -11.31
C ASP A 501 20.31 -12.26 -12.00
N ASP A 502 21.40 -11.83 -11.36
CA ASP A 502 22.76 -12.01 -11.89
C ASP A 502 23.21 -13.49 -11.85
N ASP A 503 22.63 -14.30 -10.96
CA ASP A 503 22.91 -15.75 -10.87
C ASP A 503 22.32 -16.53 -12.05
N THR A 504 21.17 -16.06 -12.56
CA THR A 504 20.52 -16.60 -13.75
C THR A 504 21.20 -16.08 -15.01
N LEU A 505 21.43 -14.76 -15.12
CA LEU A 505 22.12 -14.16 -16.25
C LEU A 505 22.68 -12.77 -15.92
N ASP A 506 24.00 -12.70 -15.71
CA ASP A 506 24.74 -11.45 -15.60
C ASP A 506 24.84 -10.71 -16.96
N PHE A 507 24.45 -9.43 -16.97
CA PHE A 507 24.52 -8.56 -18.14
C PHE A 507 25.62 -7.49 -18.02
N ASP A 508 26.48 -7.41 -19.02
CA ASP A 508 27.36 -6.25 -19.18
C ASP A 508 26.50 -4.96 -19.31
N PRO A 509 26.78 -3.89 -18.53
CA PRO A 509 26.13 -2.59 -18.68
C PRO A 509 25.98 -2.06 -20.10
N ILE A 510 26.89 -2.40 -21.00
CA ILE A 510 26.88 -2.02 -22.41
C ILE A 510 25.66 -2.62 -23.13
N ALA A 511 25.10 -3.75 -22.68
CA ALA A 511 23.93 -4.39 -23.28
C ALA A 511 22.68 -3.48 -23.29
N PHE A 512 22.56 -2.58 -22.32
CA PHE A 512 21.47 -1.60 -22.23
C PHE A 512 21.68 -0.38 -23.14
N GLY A 513 22.84 -0.29 -23.81
CA GLY A 513 23.20 0.83 -24.67
C GLY A 513 23.45 2.13 -23.89
N ARG A 514 23.07 3.27 -24.49
CA ARG A 514 23.39 4.61 -23.96
C ARG A 514 22.73 4.91 -22.60
N SER A 515 21.62 4.25 -22.26
CA SER A 515 20.86 4.54 -21.04
C SER A 515 20.13 3.32 -20.53
N ARG A 516 20.35 3.00 -19.26
CA ARG A 516 19.63 1.97 -18.51
C ARG A 516 18.24 2.42 -18.02
N ALA A 517 17.88 3.69 -18.15
CA ALA A 517 16.66 4.27 -17.55
C ALA A 517 15.33 3.72 -18.09
N GLN A 518 15.37 2.79 -19.03
CA GLN A 518 14.22 2.22 -19.74
C GLN A 518 14.36 0.72 -19.97
N SER A 519 15.37 0.10 -19.35
CA SER A 519 15.69 -1.31 -19.43
C SER A 519 15.68 -1.85 -20.87
N LEU A 520 15.61 -3.18 -21.02
CA LEU A 520 15.49 -3.84 -22.31
C LEU A 520 14.02 -3.88 -22.74
N ARG A 521 13.78 -3.73 -24.04
CA ARG A 521 12.44 -3.61 -24.63
C ARG A 521 12.42 -4.21 -26.02
N GLU A 522 11.32 -4.86 -26.36
CA GLU A 522 11.11 -5.52 -27.65
C GLU A 522 9.94 -4.86 -28.40
N ILE A 523 10.12 -4.60 -29.69
CA ILE A 523 9.02 -4.11 -30.53
C ILE A 523 8.21 -5.32 -30.97
N ILE A 524 6.97 -5.40 -30.50
CA ILE A 524 6.07 -6.51 -30.85
C ILE A 524 5.21 -6.17 -32.08
N GLY A 525 5.07 -4.90 -32.45
CA GLY A 525 4.34 -4.54 -33.66
C GLY A 525 4.17 -3.05 -33.93
N TYR A 526 3.62 -2.78 -35.11
CA TYR A 526 3.16 -1.47 -35.56
C TYR A 526 1.73 -1.58 -36.05
N VAL A 527 0.89 -0.63 -35.65
CA VAL A 527 -0.53 -0.60 -36.01
C VAL A 527 -0.83 0.72 -36.72
N PRO A 528 -1.57 0.71 -37.85
CA PRO A 528 -1.98 1.94 -38.49
C PRO A 528 -2.94 2.72 -37.58
N VAL A 529 -2.82 4.05 -37.61
CA VAL A 529 -3.76 4.97 -36.95
C VAL A 529 -4.83 5.40 -37.94
N GLU A 530 -6.10 5.26 -37.55
CA GLU A 530 -7.23 5.64 -38.37
C GLU A 530 -7.34 7.18 -38.55
N PRO A 531 -8.11 7.69 -39.53
CA PRO A 531 -8.24 9.13 -39.77
C PRO A 531 -8.69 9.93 -38.54
N ASP A 532 -9.51 9.34 -37.69
CA ASP A 532 -10.01 9.93 -36.44
C ASP A 532 -9.05 9.79 -35.25
N GLY A 533 -7.88 9.19 -35.48
CA GLY A 533 -6.89 8.92 -34.45
C GLY A 533 -7.13 7.61 -33.69
N SER A 534 -8.19 6.87 -33.98
CA SER A 534 -8.49 5.62 -33.28
C SER A 534 -7.53 4.50 -33.68
N VAL A 535 -7.33 3.56 -32.75
CA VAL A 535 -6.52 2.35 -32.98
C VAL A 535 -7.17 1.17 -32.23
N LYS A 536 -7.35 0.04 -32.91
CA LYS A 536 -7.81 -1.22 -32.31
C LYS A 536 -7.00 -2.40 -32.84
N PHE A 537 -6.44 -3.20 -31.94
CA PHE A 537 -5.56 -4.32 -32.30
C PHE A 537 -5.51 -5.37 -31.20
N ALA A 538 -5.11 -6.59 -31.56
CA ALA A 538 -4.82 -7.66 -30.62
C ALA A 538 -3.33 -7.66 -30.24
N VAL A 539 -3.04 -8.03 -28.99
CA VAL A 539 -1.70 -8.18 -28.41
C VAL A 539 -1.68 -9.41 -27.51
N PRO A 540 -0.51 -9.97 -27.18
CA PRO A 540 -0.43 -10.96 -26.12
C PRO A 540 -1.07 -10.42 -24.84
N ALA A 541 -1.89 -11.23 -24.17
CA ALA A 541 -2.42 -10.89 -22.85
C ALA A 541 -1.32 -10.94 -21.80
N ASN A 542 -1.57 -10.38 -20.61
CA ASN A 542 -0.72 -10.57 -19.43
C ASN A 542 0.75 -10.14 -19.62
N VAL A 543 1.00 -9.13 -20.46
CA VAL A 543 2.33 -8.56 -20.66
C VAL A 543 2.33 -7.04 -20.46
N PRO A 544 3.41 -6.47 -19.89
CA PRO A 544 3.58 -5.03 -19.78
C PRO A 544 3.80 -4.41 -21.16
N LEU A 545 2.95 -3.44 -21.53
CA LEU A 545 3.00 -2.76 -22.82
C LEU A 545 3.26 -1.26 -22.68
N ALA A 546 3.99 -0.71 -23.64
CA ALA A 546 4.17 0.71 -23.83
C ALA A 546 3.92 1.09 -25.30
N PHE A 547 3.41 2.30 -25.51
CA PHE A 547 3.02 2.78 -26.83
C PHE A 547 3.83 4.01 -27.26
N SER A 548 4.03 4.18 -28.56
CA SER A 548 4.58 5.41 -29.14
C SER A 548 3.79 5.77 -30.39
N VAL A 549 3.25 6.99 -30.43
CA VAL A 549 2.58 7.54 -31.62
C VAL A 549 3.62 8.06 -32.59
N LEU A 550 3.54 7.64 -33.85
CA LEU A 550 4.56 7.84 -34.87
C LEU A 550 4.03 8.57 -36.11
N ASP A 551 4.92 9.34 -36.75
CA ASP A 551 4.70 10.03 -38.03
C ASP A 551 4.81 9.08 -39.24
N ALA A 552 4.69 9.64 -40.44
CA ALA A 552 4.80 8.89 -41.70
C ALA A 552 6.18 8.26 -41.92
N ASN A 553 7.21 8.73 -41.22
CA ASN A 553 8.58 8.22 -41.28
C ASN A 553 8.87 7.18 -40.17
N GLY A 554 7.87 6.80 -39.37
CA GLY A 554 8.04 5.90 -38.24
C GLY A 554 8.76 6.54 -37.04
N ARG A 555 8.81 7.88 -36.97
CA ARG A 555 9.44 8.64 -35.89
C ARG A 555 8.40 9.08 -34.89
N ARG A 556 8.72 9.02 -33.60
CA ARG A 556 7.82 9.46 -32.53
C ARG A 556 7.52 10.95 -32.67
N ILE A 557 6.24 11.33 -32.56
CA ILE A 557 5.79 12.71 -32.72
C ILE A 557 5.88 13.49 -31.41
N SER A 558 5.56 12.85 -30.30
CA SER A 558 5.59 13.49 -28.99
C SER A 558 7.01 13.57 -28.44
N ALA A 559 7.32 14.67 -27.75
CA ALA A 559 8.45 14.73 -26.84
C ALA A 559 8.31 13.64 -25.76
N ARG A 560 9.42 13.28 -25.12
CA ARG A 560 9.43 12.30 -24.04
C ARG A 560 9.17 12.95 -22.72
#